data_AF-A0A257NKA5-F1
#
_entry.id   AF-A0A257NKA5-F1
#
_cell.length_a   1.000
_cell.length_b   1.000
_cell.length_c   1.000
_cell.angle_alpha   90.00
_cell.angle_beta   90.00
_cell.angle_gamma   90.00
#
_symmetry.space_group_name_H-M   'P 1'
#
loop_
_entity.id
_entity.type
_entity.pdbx_description
1 polymer ?
#
loop_
_entity_poly.entity_id
_entity_poly.type
_entity_poly.pdbx_seq_one_letter_code
_entity_poly.pdbx_strand_id
1 'polypeptide(L)'
;MAAIDAVSAICNSAKIHATGYCLGGTLLSIAAAAMARDHDERLASLTLLAAQTDFTEAGELQLFITEAQLAFLDDVMWSKGYLDSSQMAGAFQMLRSNDLIWSRLVRRYYLGEADHPNDMMSWNMDATRMPYKMHSEYLHKLFLDNDLAEGRLQAGGRKISVADIHTPFFVIGTETDHVAPWHSVYKIHLMNSGDITFVLTSGGHNAGVVSEPGHPHRHFHLQHRPPEGQYRAPEDWQAAAPRTEGSWWTPWVEWLAAHSAPPSAPPEMGNAEAGFPVLDAAPGHYSLQR
;
A
#
# COMPACT_ATOMS: atom_id res chain seq x y z
N MET A 1 11.72 -12.39 6.55
CA MET A 1 10.47 -12.46 7.31
C MET A 1 10.59 -11.91 8.74
N ALA A 2 11.66 -11.16 9.07
CA ALA A 2 12.01 -10.81 10.46
C ALA A 2 10.89 -10.15 11.29
N ALA A 3 10.09 -9.25 10.72
CA ALA A 3 8.98 -8.62 11.42
C ALA A 3 7.88 -9.63 11.83
N ILE A 4 7.54 -10.56 10.94
CA ILE A 4 6.57 -11.63 11.22
C ILE A 4 7.15 -12.60 12.25
N ASP A 5 8.44 -12.93 12.16
CA ASP A 5 9.13 -13.78 13.13
C ASP A 5 9.10 -13.15 14.54
N ALA A 6 9.34 -11.84 14.65
CA ALA A 6 9.28 -11.10 15.91
C ALA A 6 7.86 -11.08 16.50
N VAL A 7 6.84 -10.75 15.69
CA VAL A 7 5.44 -10.73 16.15
C VAL A 7 5.01 -12.13 16.60
N SER A 8 5.35 -13.17 15.86
CA SER A 8 5.05 -14.55 16.27
C SER A 8 5.73 -14.93 17.59
N ALA A 9 6.97 -14.50 17.82
CA ALA A 9 7.67 -14.82 19.06
C ALA A 9 7.11 -14.05 20.27
N ILE A 10 6.71 -12.79 20.10
CA ILE A 10 6.16 -11.94 21.16
C ILE A 10 4.70 -12.34 21.48
N CYS A 11 3.92 -12.64 20.46
CA CYS A 11 2.49 -12.92 20.59
C CYS A 11 2.17 -14.42 20.71
N ASN A 12 3.12 -15.25 21.16
CA ASN A 12 2.94 -16.70 21.35
C ASN A 12 2.35 -17.43 20.12
N SER A 13 2.85 -17.10 18.93
CA SER A 13 2.42 -17.66 17.65
C SER A 13 0.94 -17.47 17.31
N ALA A 14 0.30 -16.44 17.89
CA ALA A 14 -1.01 -15.99 17.43
C ALA A 14 -0.96 -15.63 15.94
N LYS A 15 -2.03 -15.95 15.20
CA LYS A 15 -2.15 -15.59 13.79
C LYS A 15 -2.17 -14.07 13.65
N ILE A 16 -1.58 -13.56 12.58
CA ILE A 16 -1.29 -12.14 12.38
C ILE A 16 -2.25 -11.54 11.36
N HIS A 17 -2.92 -10.44 11.72
CA HIS A 17 -3.57 -9.57 10.75
C HIS A 17 -2.54 -8.59 10.20
N ALA A 18 -2.13 -8.75 8.93
CA ALA A 18 -1.12 -7.89 8.34
C ALA A 18 -1.77 -6.78 7.52
N THR A 19 -1.24 -5.57 7.63
CA THR A 19 -1.72 -4.39 6.89
C THR A 19 -0.56 -3.75 6.15
N GLY A 20 -0.76 -3.44 4.87
CA GLY A 20 0.24 -2.76 4.06
C GLY A 20 -0.38 -1.58 3.31
N TYR A 21 0.36 -0.47 3.26
CA TYR A 21 -0.07 0.79 2.62
C TYR A 21 0.81 1.11 1.42
N CYS A 22 0.19 1.49 0.29
CA CYS A 22 0.89 1.86 -0.95
C CYS A 22 1.89 0.75 -1.36
N LEU A 23 3.16 1.10 -1.61
CA LEU A 23 4.24 0.14 -1.84
C LEU A 23 4.35 -0.93 -0.74
N GLY A 24 4.09 -0.57 0.52
CA GLY A 24 4.08 -1.53 1.62
C GLY A 24 3.00 -2.62 1.47
N GLY A 25 1.87 -2.30 0.84
CA GLY A 25 0.84 -3.27 0.49
C GLY A 25 1.28 -4.19 -0.64
N THR A 26 1.94 -3.67 -1.68
CA THR A 26 2.54 -4.49 -2.74
C THR A 26 3.60 -5.45 -2.19
N LEU A 27 4.49 -4.96 -1.31
CA LEU A 27 5.49 -5.79 -0.63
C LEU A 27 4.85 -6.83 0.29
N LEU A 28 3.74 -6.49 0.96
CA LEU A 28 2.96 -7.43 1.76
C LEU A 28 2.34 -8.52 0.88
N SER A 29 1.78 -8.19 -0.28
CA SER A 29 1.26 -9.18 -1.23
C SER A 29 2.35 -10.13 -1.73
N ILE A 30 3.55 -9.61 -2.02
CA ILE A 30 4.72 -10.42 -2.40
C ILE A 30 5.12 -11.37 -1.26
N ALA A 31 5.20 -10.85 -0.03
CA ALA A 31 5.55 -11.65 1.14
C ALA A 31 4.48 -12.72 1.43
N ALA A 32 3.20 -12.38 1.36
CA ALA A 32 2.10 -13.30 1.59
C ALA A 32 2.03 -14.41 0.52
N ALA A 33 2.27 -14.08 -0.75
CA ALA A 33 2.37 -15.08 -1.81
C ALA A 33 3.57 -16.03 -1.61
N ALA A 34 4.71 -15.50 -1.15
CA ALA A 34 5.86 -16.33 -0.79
C ALA A 34 5.57 -17.25 0.40
N MET A 35 4.87 -16.74 1.42
CA MET A 35 4.41 -17.52 2.58
C MET A 35 3.46 -18.63 2.15
N ALA A 36 2.46 -18.33 1.32
CA ALA A 36 1.49 -19.30 0.84
C ALA A 36 2.15 -20.46 0.07
N ARG A 37 3.05 -20.14 -0.86
CA ARG A 37 3.88 -21.13 -1.58
C ARG A 37 4.66 -22.03 -0.62
N ASP A 38 5.15 -21.46 0.48
CA ASP A 38 5.97 -22.15 1.47
C ASP A 38 5.14 -22.78 2.61
N HIS A 39 3.81 -22.79 2.49
CA HIS A 39 2.85 -23.30 3.48
C HIS A 39 3.01 -22.65 4.86
N ASP A 40 3.43 -21.38 4.88
CA ASP A 40 3.48 -20.57 6.09
C ASP A 40 2.13 -19.90 6.34
N GLU A 41 1.37 -20.49 7.24
CA GLU A 41 0.00 -20.05 7.54
C GLU A 41 -0.07 -19.01 8.66
N ARG A 42 1.01 -18.31 9.04
CA ARG A 42 1.00 -17.39 10.20
C ARG A 42 0.05 -16.19 10.04
N LEU A 43 -0.42 -15.88 8.83
CA LEU A 43 -1.36 -14.79 8.59
C LEU A 43 -2.81 -15.25 8.80
N ALA A 44 -3.59 -14.46 9.55
CA ALA A 44 -5.05 -14.62 9.67
C ALA A 44 -5.79 -13.88 8.55
N SER A 45 -5.33 -12.68 8.19
CA SER A 45 -5.94 -11.86 7.15
C SER A 45 -4.97 -10.82 6.60
N LEU A 46 -5.32 -10.22 5.46
CA LEU A 46 -4.55 -9.18 4.78
C LEU A 46 -5.38 -7.93 4.57
N THR A 47 -4.85 -6.77 4.97
CA THR A 47 -5.42 -5.46 4.62
C THR A 47 -4.49 -4.72 3.66
N LEU A 48 -5.00 -4.33 2.50
CA LEU A 48 -4.27 -3.62 1.45
C LEU A 48 -4.85 -2.20 1.29
N LEU A 49 -4.08 -1.20 1.69
CA LEU A 49 -4.50 0.21 1.66
C LEU A 49 -3.88 0.91 0.45
N ALA A 50 -4.69 1.27 -0.55
CA ALA A 50 -4.25 1.94 -1.78
C ALA A 50 -3.01 1.27 -2.42
N ALA A 51 -3.04 -0.06 -2.48
CA ALA A 51 -1.90 -0.88 -2.90
C ALA A 51 -2.20 -1.63 -4.18
N GLN A 52 -1.28 -1.57 -5.12
CA GLN A 52 -1.42 -2.21 -6.42
C GLN A 52 -0.73 -3.58 -6.42
N THR A 53 -1.39 -4.55 -7.05
CA THR A 53 -0.82 -5.87 -7.37
C THR A 53 -0.68 -6.09 -8.87
N ASP A 54 -1.29 -5.21 -9.67
CA ASP A 54 -1.19 -5.13 -11.12
C ASP A 54 -0.93 -3.66 -11.51
N PHE A 55 0.14 -3.43 -12.27
CA PHE A 55 0.64 -2.11 -12.65
C PHE A 55 0.32 -1.72 -14.10
N THR A 56 -0.50 -2.51 -14.82
CA THR A 56 -0.92 -2.18 -16.19
C THR A 56 -1.68 -0.84 -16.32
N GLU A 57 -2.28 -0.37 -15.22
CA GLU A 57 -2.95 0.93 -15.09
C GLU A 57 -2.43 1.69 -13.87
N ALA A 58 -1.10 1.78 -13.70
CA ALA A 58 -0.46 2.35 -12.51
C ALA A 58 -0.51 3.87 -12.37
N GLY A 59 -1.56 4.49 -12.90
CA GLY A 59 -1.78 5.93 -12.85
C GLY A 59 -0.71 6.71 -13.60
N GLU A 60 -0.52 7.96 -13.18
CA GLU A 60 0.37 8.89 -13.88
C GLU A 60 1.83 8.45 -13.90
N LEU A 61 2.23 7.57 -12.97
CA LEU A 61 3.58 7.02 -12.93
C LEU A 61 3.93 6.25 -14.20
N GLN A 62 2.96 5.56 -14.81
CA GLN A 62 3.17 4.77 -16.03
C GLN A 62 3.65 5.63 -17.21
N LEU A 63 3.32 6.93 -17.22
CA LEU A 63 3.81 7.88 -18.24
C LEU A 63 5.33 8.14 -18.14
N PHE A 64 5.96 7.75 -17.03
CA PHE A 64 7.36 8.01 -16.72
C PHE A 64 8.23 6.75 -16.67
N ILE A 65 7.63 5.57 -16.87
CA ILE A 65 8.33 4.28 -16.85
C ILE A 65 8.40 3.74 -18.28
N THR A 66 9.46 4.13 -18.99
CA THR A 66 9.86 3.53 -20.27
C THR A 66 11.25 2.92 -20.13
N GLU A 67 11.60 1.93 -20.96
CA GLU A 67 12.94 1.30 -20.96
C GLU A 67 14.07 2.33 -21.01
N ALA A 68 13.93 3.37 -21.84
CA ALA A 68 14.94 4.43 -21.98
C ALA A 68 15.08 5.29 -20.72
N GLN A 69 13.96 5.63 -20.05
CA GLN A 69 13.99 6.39 -18.79
C GLN A 69 14.55 5.56 -17.64
N LEU A 70 14.21 4.27 -17.57
CA LEU A 70 14.74 3.37 -16.57
C LEU A 70 16.24 3.13 -16.74
N ALA A 71 16.72 2.91 -17.96
CA ALA A 71 18.15 2.78 -18.24
C ALA A 71 18.95 4.03 -17.82
N PHE A 72 18.38 5.23 -18.01
CA PHE A 72 18.99 6.48 -17.53
C PHE A 72 19.00 6.55 -16.00
N LEU A 73 17.89 6.21 -15.34
CA LEU A 73 17.82 6.20 -13.87
C LEU A 73 18.81 5.19 -13.27
N ASP A 74 18.95 4.02 -13.90
CA ASP A 74 19.89 2.99 -13.48
C ASP A 74 21.35 3.46 -13.60
N ASP A 75 21.72 4.15 -14.68
CA ASP A 75 23.06 4.73 -14.84
C ASP A 75 23.38 5.76 -13.73
N VAL A 76 22.42 6.65 -13.43
CA VAL A 76 22.54 7.61 -12.33
C VAL A 76 22.69 6.90 -10.99
N MET A 77 21.86 5.88 -10.72
CA MET A 77 21.90 5.15 -9.45
C MET A 77 23.12 4.22 -9.34
N TRP A 78 23.64 3.70 -10.45
CA TRP A 78 24.86 2.89 -10.46
C TRP A 78 26.06 3.67 -9.91
N SER A 79 26.14 4.96 -10.23
CA SER A 79 27.22 5.83 -9.73
C SER A 79 27.09 6.21 -8.25
N LYS A 80 25.86 6.32 -7.73
CA LYS A 80 25.56 6.95 -6.42
C LYS A 80 25.00 5.98 -5.36
N GLY A 81 24.50 4.83 -5.78
CA GLY A 81 23.87 3.79 -4.95
C GLY A 81 22.39 4.02 -4.58
N TYR A 82 21.84 5.22 -4.86
CA TYR A 82 20.44 5.61 -4.60
C TYR A 82 20.07 6.86 -5.41
N LEU A 83 18.76 7.16 -5.51
CA LEU A 83 18.27 8.46 -5.98
C LEU A 83 18.09 9.40 -4.80
N ASP A 84 18.67 10.60 -4.90
CA ASP A 84 18.39 11.66 -3.93
C ASP A 84 17.00 12.28 -4.18
N SER A 85 16.37 12.76 -3.11
CA SER A 85 15.01 13.31 -3.16
C SER A 85 14.87 14.48 -4.14
N SER A 86 15.93 15.27 -4.33
CA SER A 86 15.99 16.35 -5.32
C SER A 86 15.95 15.86 -6.78
N GLN A 87 16.53 14.69 -7.05
CA GLN A 87 16.57 14.08 -8.39
C GLN A 87 15.25 13.41 -8.74
N MET A 88 14.61 12.77 -7.76
CA MET A 88 13.25 12.25 -7.90
C MET A 88 12.26 13.41 -8.10
N ALA A 89 12.33 14.45 -7.26
CA ALA A 89 11.49 15.64 -7.40
C ALA A 89 11.69 16.32 -8.77
N GLY A 90 12.91 16.42 -9.31
CA GLY A 90 13.15 16.98 -10.64
C GLY A 90 12.45 16.21 -11.77
N ALA A 91 12.48 14.87 -11.73
CA ALA A 91 11.78 14.04 -12.72
C ALA A 91 10.25 14.16 -12.62
N PHE A 92 9.71 14.22 -11.39
CA PHE A 92 8.27 14.45 -11.16
C PHE A 92 7.82 15.89 -11.46
N GLN A 93 8.64 16.90 -11.16
CA GLN A 93 8.36 18.33 -11.35
C GLN A 93 8.36 18.74 -12.82
N MET A 94 9.16 18.09 -13.67
CA MET A 94 9.19 18.40 -15.09
C MET A 94 7.88 18.05 -15.82
N LEU A 95 7.00 17.23 -15.22
CA LEU A 95 5.81 16.71 -15.91
C LEU A 95 4.50 16.84 -15.12
N ARG A 96 4.53 17.13 -13.80
CA ARG A 96 3.35 17.53 -12.98
C ARG A 96 3.24 19.05 -12.78
N SER A 97 3.34 19.82 -13.85
CA SER A 97 3.22 21.28 -13.79
C SER A 97 1.81 21.76 -13.42
N ASN A 98 0.75 20.97 -13.65
CA ASN A 98 -0.63 21.44 -13.43
C ASN A 98 -1.12 21.32 -11.96
N ASP A 99 -1.14 20.13 -11.36
CA ASP A 99 -1.81 19.99 -10.05
C ASP A 99 -0.95 20.34 -8.84
N LEU A 100 0.37 20.12 -8.89
CA LEU A 100 1.26 20.42 -7.75
C LEU A 100 1.89 21.81 -7.82
N ILE A 101 2.09 22.32 -9.04
CA ILE A 101 2.73 23.61 -9.29
C ILE A 101 1.67 24.67 -9.65
N TRP A 102 0.83 24.44 -10.67
CA TRP A 102 -0.13 25.46 -11.13
C TRP A 102 -1.25 25.71 -10.12
N SER A 103 -1.85 24.70 -9.48
CA SER A 103 -2.89 24.92 -8.47
C SER A 103 -2.37 25.69 -7.24
N ARG A 104 -1.14 25.36 -6.77
CA ARG A 104 -0.45 26.10 -5.70
C ARG A 104 -0.05 27.49 -6.14
N LEU A 105 0.48 27.66 -7.36
CA LEU A 105 0.82 28.99 -7.88
C LEU A 105 -0.44 29.85 -8.04
N VAL A 106 -1.56 29.31 -8.51
CA VAL A 106 -2.82 30.05 -8.58
C VAL A 106 -3.28 30.44 -7.18
N ARG A 107 -3.27 29.54 -6.19
CA ARG A 107 -3.65 29.90 -4.81
C ARG A 107 -2.70 30.94 -4.20
N ARG A 108 -1.39 30.71 -4.30
CA ARG A 108 -0.37 31.51 -3.62
C ARG A 108 -0.06 32.82 -4.32
N TYR A 109 0.08 32.81 -5.65
CA TYR A 109 0.43 33.97 -6.47
C TYR A 109 -0.80 34.76 -6.93
N TYR A 110 -1.88 34.07 -7.36
CA TYR A 110 -3.07 34.75 -7.90
C TYR A 110 -4.14 35.05 -6.84
N LEU A 111 -4.40 34.13 -5.90
CA LEU A 111 -5.41 34.33 -4.84
C LEU A 111 -4.83 34.90 -3.53
N GLY A 112 -3.50 34.93 -3.38
CA GLY A 112 -2.82 35.41 -2.17
C GLY A 112 -3.05 34.53 -0.93
N GLU A 113 -3.50 33.29 -1.12
CA GLU A 113 -3.70 32.33 -0.04
C GLU A 113 -2.33 31.81 0.42
N ALA A 114 -2.06 31.92 1.73
CA ALA A 114 -0.85 31.35 2.31
C ALA A 114 -0.93 29.82 2.31
N ASP A 115 0.18 29.14 2.01
CA ASP A 115 0.30 27.70 2.27
C ASP A 115 0.16 27.48 3.78
N HIS A 116 -0.92 26.84 4.22
CA HIS A 116 -1.06 26.37 5.59
C HIS A 116 -0.47 24.95 5.67
N PRO A 117 0.77 24.77 6.17
CA PRO A 117 1.33 23.44 6.33
C PRO A 117 0.44 22.65 7.29
N ASN A 118 -0.07 21.52 6.82
CA ASN A 118 -0.78 20.54 7.64
C ASN A 118 0.12 19.31 7.87
N ASP A 119 -0.28 18.42 8.78
CA ASP A 119 0.52 17.26 9.17
C ASP A 119 0.88 16.36 7.98
N MET A 120 -0.03 16.22 7.01
CA MET A 120 0.21 15.44 5.78
C MET A 120 1.26 16.07 4.87
N MET A 121 1.30 17.40 4.79
CA MET A 121 2.35 18.10 4.05
C MET A 121 3.70 17.93 4.73
N SER A 122 3.76 17.99 6.06
CA SER A 122 4.98 17.72 6.82
C SER A 122 5.50 16.30 6.57
N TRP A 123 4.61 15.29 6.61
CA TRP A 123 4.95 13.91 6.30
C TRP A 123 5.47 13.72 4.86
N ASN A 124 4.82 14.34 3.86
CA ASN A 124 5.22 14.21 2.46
C ASN A 124 6.60 14.83 2.17
N MET A 125 6.96 15.90 2.88
CA MET A 125 8.26 16.55 2.73
C MET A 125 9.42 15.74 3.35
N ASP A 126 9.13 14.80 4.26
CA ASP A 126 10.12 13.98 4.95
C ASP A 126 10.47 12.71 4.16
N ALA A 127 11.15 12.92 3.03
CA ALA A 127 11.45 11.86 2.07
C ALA A 127 12.53 10.88 2.59
N THR A 128 12.38 9.60 2.23
CA THR A 128 13.35 8.55 2.54
C THR A 128 14.11 8.11 1.28
N ARG A 129 15.32 7.55 1.47
CA ARG A 129 16.13 6.98 0.39
C ARG A 129 15.82 5.49 0.23
N MET A 130 15.78 5.02 -1.01
CA MET A 130 15.68 3.58 -1.32
C MET A 130 17.01 3.08 -1.91
N PRO A 131 17.49 1.89 -1.51
CA PRO A 131 18.66 1.28 -2.14
C PRO A 131 18.45 1.06 -3.63
N TYR A 132 19.48 1.31 -4.45
CA TYR A 132 19.44 1.16 -5.91
C TYR A 132 18.76 -0.14 -6.37
N LYS A 133 19.21 -1.29 -5.84
CA LYS A 133 18.69 -2.59 -6.26
C LYS A 133 17.19 -2.72 -6.02
N MET A 134 16.69 -2.24 -4.86
CA MET A 134 15.27 -2.30 -4.56
C MET A 134 14.49 -1.38 -5.50
N HIS A 135 15.00 -0.18 -5.75
CA HIS A 135 14.32 0.79 -6.61
C HIS A 135 14.28 0.33 -8.07
N SER A 136 15.41 -0.11 -8.62
CA SER A 136 15.50 -0.63 -9.99
C SER A 136 14.62 -1.88 -10.17
N GLU A 137 14.69 -2.86 -9.25
CA GLU A 137 13.83 -4.04 -9.33
C GLU A 137 12.34 -3.71 -9.23
N TYR A 138 11.97 -2.74 -8.40
CA TYR A 138 10.58 -2.28 -8.29
C TYR A 138 10.08 -1.69 -9.61
N LEU A 139 10.84 -0.79 -10.23
CA LEU A 139 10.44 -0.14 -11.47
C LEU A 139 10.42 -1.10 -12.66
N HIS A 140 11.48 -1.90 -12.84
CA HIS A 140 11.54 -2.87 -13.94
C HIS A 140 10.52 -3.99 -13.75
N LYS A 141 10.56 -4.72 -12.64
CA LYS A 141 9.77 -5.94 -12.51
C LYS A 141 8.29 -5.64 -12.30
N LEU A 142 7.94 -4.54 -11.62
CA LEU A 142 6.53 -4.24 -11.34
C LEU A 142 5.93 -3.25 -12.33
N PHE A 143 6.52 -2.06 -12.50
CA PHE A 143 5.92 -1.06 -13.37
C PHE A 143 6.07 -1.36 -14.86
N LEU A 144 7.26 -1.80 -15.30
CA LEU A 144 7.51 -2.06 -16.71
C LEU A 144 6.98 -3.44 -17.11
N ASP A 145 7.44 -4.48 -16.42
CA ASP A 145 7.18 -5.87 -16.83
C ASP A 145 5.89 -6.45 -16.21
N ASN A 146 5.39 -5.87 -15.10
CA ASN A 146 4.23 -6.37 -14.36
C ASN A 146 4.37 -7.84 -13.89
N ASP A 147 5.59 -8.26 -13.55
CA ASP A 147 5.95 -9.63 -13.20
C ASP A 147 5.16 -10.22 -12.03
N LEU A 148 4.64 -9.39 -11.11
CA LEU A 148 3.78 -9.84 -10.01
C LEU A 148 2.43 -10.34 -10.53
N ALA A 149 1.77 -9.54 -11.37
CA ALA A 149 0.48 -9.90 -11.96
C ALA A 149 0.61 -11.05 -12.96
N GLU A 150 1.76 -11.12 -13.65
CA GLU A 150 2.03 -12.13 -14.67
C GLU A 150 2.60 -13.45 -14.09
N GLY A 151 2.74 -13.57 -12.76
CA GLY A 151 3.25 -14.78 -12.10
C GLY A 151 4.72 -15.11 -12.44
N ARG A 152 5.50 -14.10 -12.83
CA ARG A 152 6.94 -14.24 -13.17
C ARG A 152 7.85 -13.83 -12.02
N LEU A 153 7.36 -13.01 -11.09
CA LEU A 153 8.14 -12.52 -9.96
C LEU A 153 8.61 -13.68 -9.07
N GLN A 154 9.85 -13.57 -8.59
CA GLN A 154 10.45 -14.55 -7.70
C GLN A 154 10.75 -13.95 -6.32
N ALA A 155 10.41 -14.69 -5.27
CA ALA A 155 10.81 -14.42 -3.90
C ALA A 155 11.63 -15.59 -3.36
N GLY A 156 12.88 -15.33 -2.97
CA GLY A 156 13.81 -16.40 -2.55
C GLY A 156 14.16 -17.37 -3.69
N GLY A 157 14.28 -16.88 -4.93
CA GLY A 157 14.66 -17.67 -6.11
C GLY A 157 13.58 -18.62 -6.64
N ARG A 158 12.36 -18.53 -6.12
CA ARG A 158 11.20 -19.33 -6.57
C ARG A 158 10.06 -18.40 -6.94
N LYS A 159 9.31 -18.76 -7.99
CA LYS A 159 8.13 -18.01 -8.43
C LYS A 159 7.08 -17.93 -7.33
N ILE A 160 6.27 -16.89 -7.35
CA ILE A 160 5.14 -16.67 -6.46
C ILE A 160 3.91 -16.29 -7.27
N SER A 161 2.72 -16.58 -6.72
CA SER A 161 1.44 -16.19 -7.30
C SER A 161 0.56 -15.56 -6.24
N VAL A 162 -0.06 -14.43 -6.56
CA VAL A 162 -1.06 -13.79 -5.68
C VAL A 162 -2.29 -14.70 -5.51
N ALA A 163 -2.57 -15.58 -6.49
CA ALA A 163 -3.66 -16.55 -6.42
C ALA A 163 -3.46 -17.64 -5.33
N ASP A 164 -2.21 -17.88 -4.90
CA ASP A 164 -1.92 -18.87 -3.85
C ASP A 164 -2.32 -18.37 -2.45
N ILE A 165 -2.62 -17.07 -2.30
CA ILE A 165 -3.01 -16.50 -1.02
C ILE A 165 -4.46 -16.88 -0.69
N HIS A 166 -4.64 -17.65 0.39
CA HIS A 166 -5.96 -18.12 0.81
C HIS A 166 -6.54 -17.39 2.03
N THR A 167 -5.81 -16.45 2.61
CA THR A 167 -6.32 -15.61 3.69
C THR A 167 -7.29 -14.54 3.15
N PRO A 168 -8.30 -14.15 3.94
CA PRO A 168 -9.26 -13.13 3.51
C PRO A 168 -8.60 -11.76 3.37
N PHE A 169 -9.01 -11.03 2.34
CA PHE A 169 -8.54 -9.69 2.01
C PHE A 169 -9.54 -8.61 2.41
N PHE A 170 -9.01 -7.51 2.93
CA PHE A 170 -9.71 -6.23 3.05
C PHE A 170 -8.94 -5.18 2.24
N VAL A 171 -9.52 -4.69 1.15
CA VAL A 171 -8.83 -3.87 0.16
C VAL A 171 -9.48 -2.51 0.04
N ILE A 172 -8.67 -1.45 0.09
CA ILE A 172 -9.10 -0.06 -0.01
C ILE A 172 -8.57 0.57 -1.29
N GLY A 173 -9.49 1.06 -2.14
CA GLY A 173 -9.21 2.06 -3.16
C GLY A 173 -9.74 3.45 -2.75
N THR A 174 -9.19 4.52 -3.31
CA THR A 174 -9.69 5.89 -3.08
C THR A 174 -10.22 6.50 -4.39
N GLU A 175 -11.36 7.20 -4.32
CA GLU A 175 -12.10 7.68 -5.50
C GLU A 175 -11.29 8.63 -6.39
N THR A 176 -10.40 9.43 -5.79
CA THR A 176 -9.58 10.43 -6.51
C THR A 176 -8.08 10.13 -6.38
N ASP A 177 -7.73 8.84 -6.30
CA ASP A 177 -6.34 8.42 -6.30
C ASP A 177 -5.69 8.56 -7.69
N HIS A 178 -4.66 9.40 -7.80
CA HIS A 178 -3.84 9.49 -9.02
C HIS A 178 -2.51 8.73 -8.88
N VAL A 179 -2.18 8.25 -7.69
CA VAL A 179 -0.96 7.48 -7.40
C VAL A 179 -1.23 5.99 -7.60
N ALA A 180 -2.29 5.49 -6.99
CA ALA A 180 -2.78 4.13 -7.13
C ALA A 180 -4.27 4.15 -7.51
N PRO A 181 -4.59 4.41 -8.80
CA PRO A 181 -5.99 4.49 -9.24
C PRO A 181 -6.79 3.28 -8.78
N TRP A 182 -7.98 3.51 -8.24
CA TRP A 182 -8.75 2.44 -7.62
C TRP A 182 -9.09 1.31 -8.60
N HIS A 183 -9.21 1.60 -9.90
CA HIS A 183 -9.33 0.59 -10.96
C HIS A 183 -8.15 -0.39 -10.99
N SER A 184 -6.91 0.10 -10.83
CA SER A 184 -5.72 -0.75 -10.73
C SER A 184 -5.70 -1.54 -9.42
N VAL A 185 -6.07 -0.92 -8.29
CA VAL A 185 -6.22 -1.62 -7.00
C VAL A 185 -7.29 -2.72 -7.09
N TYR A 186 -8.38 -2.45 -7.80
CA TYR A 186 -9.52 -3.37 -7.98
C TYR A 186 -9.15 -4.64 -8.74
N LYS A 187 -8.07 -4.62 -9.54
CA LYS A 187 -7.57 -5.82 -10.26
C LYS A 187 -7.12 -6.95 -9.35
N ILE A 188 -7.00 -6.73 -8.04
CA ILE A 188 -6.87 -7.83 -7.08
C ILE A 188 -7.97 -8.90 -7.25
N HIS A 189 -9.17 -8.52 -7.69
CA HIS A 189 -10.28 -9.44 -7.98
C HIS A 189 -9.99 -10.37 -9.17
N LEU A 190 -9.12 -9.97 -10.10
CA LEU A 190 -8.65 -10.81 -11.21
C LEU A 190 -7.49 -11.70 -10.79
N MET A 191 -6.68 -11.22 -9.84
CA MET A 191 -5.45 -11.87 -9.37
C MET A 191 -5.68 -12.96 -8.32
N ASN A 192 -6.79 -12.90 -7.58
CA ASN A 192 -7.10 -13.83 -6.51
C ASN A 192 -8.61 -14.12 -6.51
N SER A 193 -9.01 -15.39 -6.42
CA SER A 193 -10.42 -15.82 -6.36
C SER A 193 -10.96 -16.00 -4.93
N GLY A 194 -10.16 -15.70 -3.92
CA GLY A 194 -10.50 -15.86 -2.51
C GLY A 194 -11.50 -14.83 -1.99
N ASP A 195 -11.65 -14.82 -0.67
CA ASP A 195 -12.53 -13.91 0.06
C ASP A 195 -11.99 -12.48 0.01
N ILE A 196 -12.73 -11.56 -0.63
CA ILE A 196 -12.34 -10.16 -0.78
C ILE A 196 -13.46 -9.26 -0.29
N THR A 197 -13.17 -8.45 0.73
CA THR A 197 -13.96 -7.26 1.04
C THR A 197 -13.28 -6.06 0.41
N PHE A 198 -13.95 -5.41 -0.53
CA PHE A 198 -13.43 -4.22 -1.21
C PHE A 198 -14.19 -2.98 -0.75
N VAL A 199 -13.45 -1.91 -0.53
CA VAL A 199 -13.97 -0.60 -0.14
C VAL A 199 -13.43 0.45 -1.09
N LEU A 200 -14.32 1.33 -1.56
CA LEU A 200 -13.95 2.53 -2.30
C LEU A 200 -14.32 3.74 -1.46
N THR A 201 -13.33 4.50 -0.98
CA THR A 201 -13.54 5.64 -0.06
C THR A 201 -13.31 6.98 -0.75
N SER A 202 -14.03 8.01 -0.28
CA SER A 202 -13.88 9.38 -0.77
C SER A 202 -12.50 9.97 -0.42
N GLY A 203 -12.02 10.88 -1.26
CA GLY A 203 -10.70 11.52 -1.13
C GLY A 203 -9.65 10.93 -2.06
N GLY A 204 -8.45 11.51 -2.02
CA GLY A 204 -7.28 11.04 -2.78
C GLY A 204 -6.35 10.17 -1.95
N HIS A 205 -5.25 9.68 -2.54
CA HIS A 205 -4.35 8.67 -1.99
C HIS A 205 -4.22 8.64 -0.46
N ASN A 206 -3.64 9.68 0.13
CA ASN A 206 -3.45 9.75 1.58
C ASN A 206 -4.74 10.13 2.32
N ALA A 207 -5.51 11.08 1.77
CA ALA A 207 -6.67 11.67 2.45
C ALA A 207 -7.86 10.70 2.54
N GLY A 208 -7.99 9.75 1.61
CA GLY A 208 -9.01 8.70 1.67
C GLY A 208 -8.62 7.60 2.66
N VAL A 209 -7.34 7.26 2.76
CA VAL A 209 -6.85 6.26 3.72
C VAL A 209 -6.87 6.80 5.15
N VAL A 210 -6.39 8.02 5.37
CA VAL A 210 -6.49 8.72 6.65
C VAL A 210 -7.87 9.38 6.75
N SER A 211 -8.84 8.60 7.19
CA SER A 211 -10.25 9.00 7.29
C SER A 211 -10.78 8.65 8.68
N GLU A 212 -10.43 9.42 9.70
CA GLU A 212 -10.87 9.17 11.07
C GLU A 212 -12.40 9.29 11.25
N PRO A 213 -13.01 8.47 12.13
CA PRO A 213 -14.43 8.58 12.47
C PRO A 213 -14.79 9.97 12.98
N GLY A 214 -15.87 10.55 12.43
CA GLY A 214 -16.34 11.88 12.78
C GLY A 214 -15.80 13.01 11.88
N HIS A 215 -14.84 12.75 10.99
CA HIS A 215 -14.42 13.74 10.00
C HIS A 215 -15.58 14.04 9.03
N PRO A 216 -15.93 15.32 8.79
CA PRO A 216 -17.03 15.68 7.92
C PRO A 216 -16.78 15.29 6.46
N HIS A 217 -17.85 15.09 5.70
CA HIS A 217 -17.83 14.83 4.25
C HIS A 217 -17.04 13.59 3.81
N ARG A 218 -16.95 12.58 4.68
CA ARG A 218 -16.42 11.26 4.34
C ARG A 218 -17.56 10.32 3.95
N HIS A 219 -17.31 9.50 2.95
CA HIS A 219 -18.20 8.41 2.57
C HIS A 219 -17.38 7.28 1.96
N PHE A 220 -17.97 6.10 1.90
CA PHE A 220 -17.38 4.95 1.24
C PHE A 220 -18.44 4.04 0.62
N HIS A 221 -18.02 3.22 -0.32
CA HIS A 221 -18.76 2.10 -0.87
C HIS A 221 -18.10 0.81 -0.39
N LEU A 222 -18.88 -0.22 -0.04
CA LEU A 222 -18.36 -1.50 0.43
C LEU A 222 -19.14 -2.67 -0.17
N GLN A 223 -18.43 -3.69 -0.65
CA GLN A 223 -19.00 -4.99 -0.98
C GLN A 223 -18.05 -6.12 -0.60
N HIS A 224 -18.64 -7.25 -0.24
CA HIS A 224 -17.96 -8.52 -0.04
C HIS A 224 -18.16 -9.42 -1.26
N ARG A 225 -17.07 -9.99 -1.76
CA ARG A 225 -17.07 -11.09 -2.71
C ARG A 225 -16.58 -12.35 -1.99
N PRO A 226 -17.44 -13.36 -1.79
CA PRO A 226 -17.02 -14.62 -1.17
C PRO A 226 -16.02 -15.36 -2.07
N PRO A 227 -15.32 -16.39 -1.54
CA PRO A 227 -14.46 -17.25 -2.34
C PRO A 227 -15.19 -17.81 -3.57
N GLU A 228 -14.49 -17.82 -4.71
CA GLU A 228 -15.01 -18.23 -6.03
C GLU A 228 -16.24 -17.43 -6.50
N GLY A 229 -16.49 -16.27 -5.91
CA GLY A 229 -17.51 -15.32 -6.34
C GLY A 229 -17.19 -14.74 -7.72
N GLN A 230 -18.23 -14.45 -8.51
CA GLN A 230 -18.07 -13.92 -9.87
C GLN A 230 -17.43 -12.53 -9.85
N TYR A 231 -16.53 -12.31 -10.81
CA TYR A 231 -15.98 -10.99 -11.10
C TYR A 231 -17.09 -10.04 -11.58
N ARG A 232 -17.02 -8.77 -11.14
CA ARG A 232 -17.82 -7.66 -11.65
C ARG A 232 -16.87 -6.61 -12.19
N ALA A 233 -17.21 -5.98 -13.31
CA ALA A 233 -16.44 -4.86 -13.81
C ALA A 233 -16.43 -3.73 -12.75
N PRO A 234 -15.37 -2.90 -12.67
CA PRO A 234 -15.26 -1.86 -11.66
C PRO A 234 -16.47 -0.92 -11.63
N GLU A 235 -16.95 -0.49 -12.79
CA GLU A 235 -18.08 0.43 -12.93
C GLU A 235 -19.38 -0.22 -12.42
N ASP A 236 -19.62 -1.49 -12.76
CA ASP A 236 -20.77 -2.25 -12.28
C ASP A 236 -20.69 -2.49 -10.77
N TRP A 237 -19.49 -2.74 -10.26
CA TRP A 237 -19.24 -2.87 -8.83
C TRP A 237 -19.56 -1.56 -8.10
N GLN A 238 -19.07 -0.43 -8.59
CA GLN A 238 -19.32 0.88 -7.98
C GLN A 238 -20.80 1.25 -8.01
N ALA A 239 -21.48 1.00 -9.13
CA ALA A 239 -22.91 1.25 -9.26
C ALA A 239 -23.76 0.38 -8.32
N ALA A 240 -23.33 -0.86 -8.07
CA ALA A 240 -24.03 -1.79 -7.17
C ALA A 240 -23.65 -1.62 -5.69
N ALA A 241 -22.49 -1.04 -5.37
CA ALA A 241 -21.96 -0.97 -4.02
C ALA A 241 -22.70 0.11 -3.20
N PRO A 242 -23.35 -0.26 -2.08
CA PRO A 242 -24.05 0.71 -1.25
C PRO A 242 -23.11 1.80 -0.75
N ARG A 243 -23.53 3.06 -0.89
CA ARG A 243 -22.81 4.21 -0.33
C ARG A 243 -23.19 4.42 1.13
N THR A 244 -22.20 4.52 1.99
CA THR A 244 -22.34 4.76 3.43
C THR A 244 -21.60 6.04 3.80
N GLU A 245 -22.25 6.91 4.57
CA GLU A 245 -21.63 8.12 5.11
C GLU A 245 -20.70 7.77 6.28
N GLY A 246 -19.61 8.52 6.41
CA GLY A 246 -18.63 8.37 7.48
C GLY A 246 -17.34 7.65 7.05
N SER A 247 -16.63 7.15 8.05
CA SER A 247 -15.32 6.52 7.89
C SER A 247 -15.42 5.03 7.59
N TRP A 248 -14.60 4.56 6.64
CA TRP A 248 -14.43 3.13 6.38
C TRP A 248 -13.67 2.39 7.49
N TRP A 249 -13.03 3.09 8.44
CA TRP A 249 -12.36 2.45 9.57
C TRP A 249 -13.33 1.65 10.43
N THR A 250 -14.59 2.08 10.55
CA THR A 250 -15.62 1.39 11.33
C THR A 250 -15.86 -0.04 10.82
N PRO A 251 -16.25 -0.26 9.54
CA PRO A 251 -16.40 -1.62 9.02
C PRO A 251 -15.08 -2.40 8.95
N TRP A 252 -13.92 -1.74 8.86
CA TRP A 252 -12.63 -2.43 8.93
C TRP A 252 -12.37 -3.04 10.31
N VAL A 253 -12.63 -2.28 11.38
CA VAL A 253 -12.52 -2.78 12.77
C VAL A 253 -13.51 -3.93 13.01
N GLU A 254 -14.74 -3.82 12.51
CA GLU A 254 -15.74 -4.89 12.60
C GLU A 254 -15.27 -6.15 11.85
N TRP A 255 -14.71 -5.99 10.65
CA TRP A 255 -14.15 -7.09 9.87
C TRP A 255 -12.96 -7.74 10.57
N LEU A 256 -12.03 -6.97 11.14
CA LEU A 256 -10.91 -7.50 11.93
C LEU A 256 -11.41 -8.27 13.16
N ALA A 257 -12.40 -7.74 13.87
CA ALA A 257 -12.99 -8.40 15.04
C ALA A 257 -13.64 -9.75 14.66
N ALA A 258 -14.31 -9.82 13.51
CA ALA A 258 -14.91 -11.06 13.00
C ALA A 258 -13.85 -12.14 12.63
N HIS A 259 -12.62 -11.73 12.31
CA HIS A 259 -11.50 -12.64 12.00
C HIS A 259 -10.55 -12.86 13.19
N SER A 260 -10.79 -12.18 14.31
CA SER A 260 -9.98 -12.28 15.52
C SER A 260 -10.51 -13.36 16.46
N ALA A 261 -9.61 -13.92 17.27
CA ALA A 261 -10.00 -14.68 18.45
C ALA A 261 -10.71 -13.76 19.47
N PRO A 262 -11.42 -14.32 20.49
CA PRO A 262 -11.97 -13.52 21.57
C PRO A 262 -10.93 -12.60 22.21
N PRO A 263 -11.31 -11.38 22.65
CA PRO A 263 -10.38 -10.44 23.27
C PRO A 263 -9.61 -11.05 24.44
N SER A 264 -8.30 -10.83 24.47
CA SER A 264 -7.40 -11.26 25.53
C SER A 264 -6.62 -10.07 26.10
N ALA A 265 -5.95 -10.29 27.23
CA ALA A 265 -4.93 -9.34 27.68
C ALA A 265 -3.83 -9.21 26.61
N PRO A 266 -3.26 -8.01 26.40
CA PRO A 266 -2.13 -7.85 25.50
C PRO A 266 -0.91 -8.62 26.03
N PRO A 267 -0.02 -9.12 25.14
CA PRO A 267 1.26 -9.67 25.57
C PRO A 267 2.13 -8.59 26.21
N GLU A 268 3.19 -9.02 26.91
CA GLU A 268 4.21 -8.09 27.37
C GLU A 268 4.93 -7.43 26.17
N MET A 269 5.50 -6.26 26.42
CA MET A 269 6.31 -5.59 25.41
C MET A 269 7.63 -6.34 25.25
N GLY A 270 7.84 -6.90 24.05
CA GLY A 270 9.02 -7.70 23.73
C GLY A 270 8.96 -9.12 24.30
N ASN A 271 9.99 -9.90 23.98
CA ASN A 271 10.24 -11.24 24.49
C ASN A 271 11.76 -11.47 24.52
N ALA A 272 12.41 -11.12 25.63
CA ALA A 272 13.86 -11.19 25.76
C ALA A 272 14.40 -12.62 25.65
N GLU A 273 13.67 -13.61 26.17
CA GLU A 273 14.04 -15.03 26.09
C GLU A 273 14.04 -15.55 24.65
N ALA A 274 13.15 -15.02 23.80
CA ALA A 274 13.12 -15.31 22.37
C ALA A 274 14.03 -14.40 21.52
N GLY A 275 14.87 -13.57 22.13
CA GLY A 275 15.81 -12.68 21.43
C GLY A 275 15.20 -11.36 20.96
N PHE A 276 14.05 -10.96 21.47
CA PHE A 276 13.36 -9.70 21.15
C PHE A 276 13.20 -8.80 22.38
N PRO A 277 14.29 -8.35 23.04
CA PRO A 277 14.18 -7.43 24.19
C PRO A 277 13.58 -6.09 23.76
N VAL A 278 12.99 -5.36 24.72
CA VAL A 278 12.62 -3.96 24.51
C VAL A 278 13.90 -3.15 24.29
N LEU A 279 13.96 -2.41 23.19
CA LEU A 279 15.14 -1.62 22.82
C LEU A 279 15.00 -0.17 23.31
N ASP A 280 13.97 0.53 22.82
CA ASP A 280 13.70 1.93 23.13
C ASP A 280 12.19 2.22 23.07
N ALA A 281 11.77 3.37 23.62
CA ALA A 281 10.41 3.86 23.46
C ALA A 281 10.11 4.28 22.01
N ALA A 282 8.86 4.07 21.56
CA ALA A 282 8.38 4.61 20.29
C ALA A 282 8.51 6.15 20.27
N PRO A 283 8.80 6.80 19.10
CA PRO A 283 8.81 6.27 17.74
C PRO A 283 10.16 5.68 17.27
N GLY A 284 11.12 5.49 18.19
CA GLY A 284 12.47 5.02 17.87
C GLY A 284 13.34 6.05 17.13
N HIS A 285 14.47 5.58 16.59
CA HIS A 285 15.49 6.46 15.99
C HIS A 285 15.48 6.50 14.46
N TYR A 286 14.94 5.47 13.80
CA TYR A 286 14.97 5.37 12.32
C TYR A 286 14.05 6.40 11.66
N SER A 287 12.89 6.67 12.27
CA SER A 287 11.93 7.68 11.82
C SER A 287 12.44 9.12 11.97
N LEU A 288 13.58 9.34 12.64
CA LEU A 288 14.17 10.66 12.89
C LEU A 288 15.39 10.96 11.99
N GLN A 289 15.75 10.03 11.10
CA GLN A 289 16.91 10.16 10.20
C GLN A 289 16.62 11.10 9.02
N ARG A 290 17.66 11.69 8.43
CA ARG A 290 17.59 12.60 7.27
C ARG A 290 18.63 12.26 6.19
#